data_AF-A0A349HJD9-F1
#
_entry.id   AF-A0A349HJD9-F1
#
_cell.length_a   1.000
_cell.length_b   1.000
_cell.length_c   1.000
_cell.angle_alpha   90.00
_cell.angle_beta   90.00
_cell.angle_gamma   90.00
#
_symmetry.space_group_name_H-M   'P 1'
#
loop_
_entity.id
_entity.type
_entity.pdbx_description
1 polymer ?
#
loop_
_entity_poly.entity_id
_entity_poly.type
_entity_poly.pdbx_seq_one_letter_code
_entity_poly.pdbx_strand_id
1 'polypeptide(L)' 'TITDGKVSTARICLNGVHNNPRRCETSEEALIGNPLSEGLATQAGELAVAEAKPLFQNIHKVQMSKTIVADTLLECAR' A
#
# COMPACT_ATOMS: atom_id res chain seq x y z
N THR A 1 -2.10 -5.68 11.79
CA THR A 1 -2.50 -5.60 13.21
C THR A 1 -1.91 -4.36 13.82
N ILE A 2 -2.64 -3.73 14.74
CA ILE A 2 -2.18 -2.57 15.49
C ILE A 2 -2.04 -2.99 16.96
N THR A 3 -0.92 -2.66 17.58
CA THR A 3 -0.61 -2.92 18.99
C THR A 3 -0.04 -1.64 19.58
N ASP A 4 -0.59 -1.17 20.70
CA ASP A 4 -0.20 0.09 21.35
C ASP A 4 -0.21 1.31 20.40
N GLY A 5 -1.20 1.36 19.51
CA GLY A 5 -1.35 2.45 18.54
C GLY A 5 -0.33 2.44 17.38
N LYS A 6 0.49 1.39 17.27
CA LYS A 6 1.48 1.21 16.20
C LYS A 6 1.19 -0.04 15.38
N VAL A 7 1.55 -0.02 14.11
CA VAL A 7 1.41 -1.20 13.24
C VAL A 7 2.43 -2.26 13.66
N SER A 8 1.95 -3.41 14.15
CA SER A 8 2.80 -4.54 14.53
C SER A 8 3.04 -5.52 13.37
N THR A 9 2.03 -5.73 12.53
CA THR A 9 2.16 -6.50 11.29
C THR A 9 1.32 -5.87 10.18
N ALA A 10 1.84 -5.86 8.97
CA ALA A 10 1.11 -5.42 7.77
C ALA A 10 1.26 -6.49 6.68
N ARG A 11 0.19 -6.73 5.92
CA ARG A 11 0.21 -7.58 4.73
C ARG A 11 -0.58 -6.89 3.63
N ILE A 12 0.09 -6.53 2.55
CA ILE A 12 -0.47 -5.79 1.43
C ILE A 12 -0.20 -6.59 0.16
N CYS A 13 -1.27 -6.93 -0.56
CA CYS A 13 -1.18 -7.63 -1.83
C CYS A 13 -2.01 -6.89 -2.88
N LEU A 14 -1.40 -6.59 -4.02
CA LEU A 14 -2.07 -6.01 -5.17
C LEU A 14 -2.30 -7.08 -6.25
N ASN A 15 -3.55 -7.20 -6.69
CA ASN A 15 -3.94 -8.02 -7.83
C ASN A 15 -4.47 -7.13 -8.97
N GLY A 16 -4.22 -7.50 -10.22
CA GLY A 16 -4.64 -6.72 -11.41
C GLY A 16 -3.69 -5.59 -11.83
N VAL A 17 -2.59 -5.41 -11.08
CA VAL A 17 -1.47 -4.46 -11.37
C VAL A 17 -0.25 -5.20 -11.94
N HIS A 18 -0.14 -6.50 -11.68
CA HIS A 18 0.93 -7.38 -12.13
C HIS A 18 0.32 -8.70 -12.68
N ASN A 19 1.08 -9.51 -13.42
CA ASN A 19 0.56 -10.75 -14.02
C ASN A 19 0.14 -11.78 -12.96
N ASN A 20 0.88 -11.83 -11.85
CA ASN A 20 0.59 -12.59 -10.65
C ASN A 20 0.26 -11.64 -9.49
N PRO A 21 -0.53 -12.06 -8.48
CA PRO A 21 -0.69 -11.30 -7.25
C PRO A 21 0.68 -10.95 -6.66
N ARG A 22 0.91 -9.65 -6.40
CA ARG A 22 2.19 -9.15 -5.92
C ARG A 22 2.04 -8.66 -4.49
N ARG A 23 2.90 -9.15 -3.61
CA ARG A 23 3.06 -8.65 -2.25
C ARG A 23 3.91 -7.39 -2.24
N CYS A 24 3.49 -6.37 -1.50
CA CYS A 24 4.14 -5.06 -1.43
C CYS A 24 5.02 -4.95 -0.17
N GLU A 25 6.10 -5.74 -0.11
CA GLU A 25 6.96 -5.87 1.08
C GLU A 25 7.54 -4.53 1.54
N THR A 26 8.01 -3.68 0.60
CA THR A 26 8.53 -2.34 0.93
C THR A 26 7.48 -1.44 1.59
N SER A 27 6.22 -1.55 1.19
CA SER A 27 5.12 -0.83 1.85
C SER A 27 4.83 -1.39 3.24
N GLU A 28 4.87 -2.71 3.39
CA GLU A 28 4.66 -3.36 4.69
C GLU A 28 5.75 -2.95 5.69
N GLU A 29 7.01 -2.96 5.27
CA GLU A 29 8.16 -2.54 6.08
C GLU A 29 8.06 -1.08 6.53
N ALA A 30 7.61 -0.17 5.65
CA ALA A 30 7.43 1.24 5.99
C ALA A 30 6.36 1.47 7.08
N LEU A 31 5.34 0.59 7.15
CA LEU A 31 4.27 0.70 8.13
C LEU A 31 4.70 0.19 9.51
N ILE A 32 5.47 -0.89 9.57
CA ILE A 32 5.79 -1.58 10.83
C ILE A 32 6.53 -0.65 11.79
N GLY A 33 6.07 -0.61 13.04
CA GLY A 33 6.65 0.21 14.11
C GLY A 33 6.17 1.67 14.15
N ASN A 34 5.43 2.12 13.14
CA ASN A 34 4.90 3.47 13.06
C ASN A 34 3.40 3.52 13.41
N PRO A 35 2.90 4.65 13.96
CA PRO A 35 1.46 4.89 14.07
C PRO A 35 0.86 5.10 12.68
N LEU A 36 -0.29 4.49 12.41
CA LEU A 36 -0.96 4.66 11.13
C LEU A 36 -1.56 6.07 11.04
N SER A 37 -1.14 6.84 10.03
CA SER A 37 -1.65 8.17 9.72
C SER A 37 -1.95 8.28 8.22
N GLU A 38 -2.70 9.30 7.81
CA GLU A 38 -2.99 9.56 6.38
C GLU A 38 -1.72 9.73 5.55
N GLY A 39 -0.72 10.44 6.09
CA GLY A 39 0.57 10.64 5.42
C GLY A 39 1.33 9.33 5.25
N LEU A 40 1.35 8.50 6.30
CA LEU A 40 2.01 7.19 6.23
C LEU A 40 1.27 6.22 5.30
N ALA A 41 -0.06 6.25 5.29
CA ALA A 41 -0.87 5.45 4.37
C ALA A 41 -0.64 5.85 2.90
N THR A 42 -0.54 7.15 2.64
CA THR A 42 -0.21 7.70 1.31
C THR A 42 1.18 7.24 0.87
N GLN A 43 2.19 7.37 1.75
CA GLN A 43 3.54 6.90 1.49
C GLN A 43 3.58 5.39 1.21
N ALA A 44 2.85 4.58 1.98
CA ALA A 44 2.76 3.14 1.75
C ALA A 44 2.16 2.82 0.38
N GLY A 45 1.16 3.58 -0.06
CA GLY A 45 0.59 3.47 -1.42
C GLY A 45 1.60 3.82 -2.52
N GLU A 46 2.42 4.85 -2.33
CA GLU A 46 3.49 5.20 -3.27
C GLU A 46 4.54 4.11 -3.38
N LEU A 47 4.99 3.56 -2.24
CA LEU A 47 5.94 2.45 -2.19
C LEU A 47 5.38 1.18 -2.86
N ALA A 48 4.07 0.96 -2.78
CA ALA A 48 3.43 -0.24 -3.33
C ALA A 48 3.58 -0.33 -4.86
N VAL A 49 3.67 0.82 -5.52
CA VAL A 49 3.79 0.95 -6.97
C VAL A 49 5.11 1.58 -7.43
N ALA A 50 6.09 1.77 -6.55
CA ALA A 50 7.35 2.44 -6.88
C ALA A 50 8.10 1.76 -8.04
N GLU A 51 8.01 0.44 -8.13
CA GLU A 51 8.63 -0.37 -9.20
C GLU A 51 7.69 -0.65 -10.38
N ALA A 52 6.49 -0.05 -10.40
CA ALA A 52 5.52 -0.30 -11.46
C ALA A 52 6.03 0.26 -12.79
N LYS A 53 5.83 -0.51 -13.87
CA LYS A 53 6.14 -0.12 -15.24
C LYS A 53 4.84 0.12 -16.01
N PRO A 54 4.30 1.34 -15.98
CA PRO A 54 3.03 1.64 -16.65
C PRO A 54 3.17 1.54 -18.17
N LEU A 55 2.13 1.02 -18.81
CA LEU A 55 1.93 1.03 -20.25
C LEU A 55 0.87 2.07 -20.60
N PHE A 56 0.82 2.49 -21.86
CA PHE A 56 -0.08 3.54 -22.33
C PHE A 56 -1.55 3.30 -21.92
N GLN A 57 -2.06 2.08 -22.11
CA GLN A 57 -3.46 1.75 -21.84
C GLN A 57 -3.77 1.52 -20.35
N ASN A 58 -2.78 1.43 -19.47
CA ASN A 58 -2.98 1.07 -18.06
C ASN A 58 -2.30 2.01 -17.05
N ILE A 59 -1.73 3.13 -17.51
CA ILE A 59 -1.06 4.11 -16.64
C ILE A 59 -1.94 4.60 -15.49
N HIS A 60 -3.24 4.76 -15.73
CA HIS A 60 -4.22 5.17 -14.72
C HIS A 60 -4.30 4.19 -13.54
N LYS A 61 -4.01 2.90 -13.74
CA LYS A 61 -3.99 1.89 -12.66
C LYS A 61 -2.95 2.18 -11.60
N VAL A 62 -1.83 2.82 -11.95
CA VAL A 62 -0.79 3.17 -11.00
C VAL A 62 -1.34 4.15 -9.95
N GLN A 63 -2.01 5.21 -10.40
CA GLN A 63 -2.60 6.20 -9.48
C GLN A 63 -3.73 5.60 -8.65
N MET A 64 -4.64 4.85 -9.28
CA MET A 64 -5.72 4.17 -8.55
C MET A 64 -5.17 3.23 -7.46
N SER A 65 -4.11 2.48 -7.76
CA SER A 65 -3.53 1.54 -6.80
C SER A 65 -2.92 2.25 -5.60
N LYS A 66 -2.28 3.41 -5.78
CA LYS A 66 -1.77 4.22 -4.66
C LYS A 66 -2.88 4.62 -3.70
N THR A 67 -3.94 5.19 -4.25
CA THR A 67 -5.09 5.70 -3.47
C THR A 67 -5.82 4.56 -2.78
N ILE A 68 -6.11 3.46 -3.48
CA ILE A 68 -6.80 2.30 -2.89
C ILE A 68 -6.00 1.72 -1.72
N VAL A 69 -4.67 1.63 -1.84
CA VAL A 69 -3.83 1.16 -0.71
C VAL A 69 -3.96 2.09 0.49
N ALA A 70 -3.85 3.41 0.29
CA ALA A 70 -3.97 4.38 1.37
C ALA A 70 -5.34 4.31 2.04
N ASP A 71 -6.42 4.35 1.27
CA ASP A 71 -7.80 4.29 1.77
C ASP A 71 -8.06 2.97 2.52
N THR A 72 -7.64 1.84 1.95
CA THR A 72 -7.83 0.52 2.58
C THR A 72 -7.09 0.41 3.90
N LEU A 73 -5.86 0.95 4.00
CA LEU A 73 -5.11 0.96 5.25
C LEU A 73 -5.84 1.76 6.34
N LEU A 74 -6.36 2.94 5.99
CA LEU A 74 -7.10 3.78 6.91
C LEU A 74 -8.42 3.13 7.36
N GLU A 75 -9.12 2.42 6.46
CA GLU A 75 -10.32 1.65 6.80
C GLU A 75 -9.99 0.45 7.70
N CYS A 76 -8.87 -0.25 7.49
CA CYS A 76 -8.46 -1.37 8.34
C CYS A 76 -8.08 -0.96 9.78
N ALA A 77 -7.89 0.33 10.05
CA ALA A 77 -7.59 0.84 11.38
C ALA A 77 -8.82 1.36 12.13
N ARG A 78 -10.00 1.36 11.49
CA ARG A 78 -11.28 1.53 12.18
C ARG A 78 -11.68 0.25 12.91
#